data_AF-A0A3D2EMQ7-F1
#
_entry.id   AF-A0A3D2EMQ7-F1
#
_cell.length_a   1.000
_cell.length_b   1.000
_cell.length_c   1.000
_cell.angle_alpha   90.00
_cell.angle_beta   90.00
_cell.angle_gamma   90.00
#
_symmetry.space_group_name_H-M   'P 1'
#
loop_
_entity.id
_entity.type
_entity.pdbx_description
1 polymer ?
#
loop_
_entity_poly.entity_id
_entity_poly.type
_entity_poly.pdbx_seq_one_letter_code
_entity_poly.pdbx_strand_id
1 'polypeptide(L)'
;MLGAGIALAALSTTAVAEDCDIANLDLRSFPAWEREHGYWVGEYTLMGADGNAFASQNWNYPYDHYAGFIALEVEGNAITQRNVFLYPPQSAEACEANPSVLGAGVCGINGNEKIFSAAQSAVDCSGGLSGPYMQFGMQLDTETLLLGDDTVLYQVRMNGALMQNQLTSLPGNGTRIRTAQGLYAGNPSYASFYRERKVSREEFFELLDAKRAEYNILEADHCGFDNGNQPSEISCEQHFSMD
;
A
#
# COMPACT_ATOMS: atom_id res chain seq x y z
N MET A 1 -54.31 -13.78 -44.25
CA MET A 1 -53.55 -14.12 -43.03
C MET A 1 -52.37 -13.16 -42.96
N LEU A 2 -52.53 -12.08 -42.21
CA LEU A 2 -51.49 -11.07 -41.99
C LEU A 2 -50.65 -11.49 -40.78
N GLY A 3 -49.33 -11.38 -40.92
CA GLY A 3 -48.38 -11.49 -39.82
C GLY A 3 -48.17 -10.16 -39.10
N ALA A 4 -47.84 -10.26 -37.81
CA ALA A 4 -47.15 -9.27 -36.98
C ALA A 4 -46.67 -10.07 -35.76
N GLY A 5 -45.39 -10.15 -35.39
CA GLY A 5 -44.37 -9.10 -35.41
C GLY A 5 -44.07 -8.77 -33.95
N ILE A 6 -43.22 -9.57 -33.31
CA ILE A 6 -42.76 -9.36 -31.93
C ILE A 6 -41.89 -8.10 -31.93
N ALA A 7 -42.36 -7.03 -31.29
CA ALA A 7 -41.56 -5.84 -31.03
C ALA A 7 -40.69 -6.09 -29.79
N LEU A 8 -39.42 -6.44 -30.01
CA LEU A 8 -38.39 -6.42 -28.99
C LEU A 8 -37.93 -4.96 -28.82
N ALA A 9 -38.36 -4.31 -27.75
CA ALA A 9 -37.87 -2.97 -27.41
C ALA A 9 -36.42 -3.08 -26.94
N ALA A 10 -35.48 -2.65 -27.78
CA ALA A 10 -34.09 -2.46 -27.39
C ALA A 10 -34.00 -1.25 -26.45
N LEU A 11 -33.69 -1.49 -25.19
CA LEU A 11 -33.24 -0.45 -24.26
C LEU A 11 -31.87 0.04 -24.74
N SER A 12 -31.86 1.16 -25.43
CA SER A 12 -30.63 1.93 -25.69
C SER A 12 -30.41 2.86 -24.50
N THR A 13 -29.58 2.42 -23.56
CA THR A 13 -28.99 3.29 -22.52
C THR A 13 -27.54 3.56 -22.88
N THR A 14 -27.32 4.40 -23.88
CA THR A 14 -26.08 5.19 -23.94
C THR A 14 -26.29 6.38 -23.01
N ALA A 15 -26.05 6.17 -21.72
CA ALA A 15 -25.75 7.27 -20.81
C ALA A 15 -24.41 7.84 -21.27
N VAL A 16 -24.46 9.01 -21.93
CA VAL A 16 -23.29 9.83 -22.18
C VAL A 16 -22.74 10.17 -20.80
N ALA A 17 -21.55 9.70 -20.45
CA ALA A 17 -20.88 10.17 -19.25
C ALA A 17 -20.77 11.69 -19.40
N GLU A 18 -21.40 12.45 -18.49
CA GLU A 18 -21.08 13.86 -18.36
C GLU A 18 -19.57 13.94 -18.15
N ASP A 19 -18.90 14.77 -18.95
CA ASP A 19 -17.50 15.16 -18.70
C ASP A 19 -17.47 15.76 -17.28
N CYS A 20 -17.11 14.96 -16.28
CA CYS A 20 -16.89 15.50 -14.96
C CYS A 20 -15.61 16.33 -14.99
N ASP A 21 -15.58 17.38 -14.20
CA ASP A 21 -14.39 18.17 -14.01
C ASP A 21 -13.41 17.43 -13.09
N ILE A 22 -12.52 16.61 -13.67
CA ILE A 22 -11.52 15.83 -12.91
C ILE A 22 -10.64 16.73 -12.04
N ALA A 23 -10.38 17.97 -12.46
CA ALA A 23 -9.57 18.90 -11.68
C ALA A 23 -10.28 19.35 -10.39
N ASN A 24 -11.61 19.33 -10.37
CA ASN A 24 -12.44 19.70 -9.22
C ASN A 24 -13.21 18.49 -8.63
N LEU A 25 -12.83 17.26 -9.00
CA LEU A 25 -13.42 16.06 -8.43
C LEU A 25 -13.06 15.95 -6.94
N ASP A 26 -14.04 15.81 -6.08
CA ASP A 26 -13.83 15.50 -4.66
C ASP A 26 -13.81 13.98 -4.47
N LEU A 27 -12.63 13.39 -4.32
CA LEU A 27 -12.51 11.95 -4.11
C LEU A 27 -13.23 11.49 -2.84
N ARG A 28 -13.40 12.34 -1.83
CA ARG A 28 -14.15 11.98 -0.62
C ARG A 28 -15.66 11.84 -0.85
N SER A 29 -16.17 12.20 -2.03
CA SER A 29 -17.55 11.86 -2.41
C SER A 29 -17.75 10.36 -2.66
N PHE A 30 -16.66 9.60 -2.91
CA PHE A 30 -16.72 8.15 -3.06
C PHE A 30 -16.55 7.46 -1.70
N PRO A 31 -17.47 6.56 -1.28
CA PRO A 31 -17.41 5.94 0.04
C PRO A 31 -16.10 5.21 0.34
N ALA A 32 -15.47 4.59 -0.66
CA ALA A 32 -14.20 3.89 -0.49
C ALA A 32 -13.05 4.85 -0.16
N TRP A 33 -12.95 5.99 -0.85
CA TRP A 33 -11.90 6.98 -0.61
C TRP A 33 -12.07 7.70 0.73
N GLU A 34 -13.31 8.03 1.10
CA GLU A 34 -13.60 8.56 2.44
C GLU A 34 -13.22 7.58 3.55
N ARG A 35 -13.44 6.27 3.31
CA ARG A 35 -12.99 5.24 4.26
C ARG A 35 -11.48 5.19 4.34
N GLU A 36 -10.76 5.13 3.21
CA GLU A 36 -9.30 5.08 3.13
C GLU A 36 -8.61 6.25 3.83
N HIS A 37 -9.19 7.46 3.76
CA HIS A 37 -8.64 8.68 4.35
C HIS A 37 -8.38 8.55 5.87
N GLY A 38 -7.16 8.78 6.33
CA GLY A 38 -6.78 8.85 7.74
C GLY A 38 -5.58 7.97 8.09
N TYR A 39 -5.50 7.60 9.37
CA TYR A 39 -4.37 6.89 9.95
C TYR A 39 -4.74 5.43 10.23
N TRP A 40 -3.88 4.51 9.83
CA TRP A 40 -4.10 3.08 9.94
C TRP A 40 -2.88 2.37 10.52
N VAL A 41 -3.15 1.44 11.43
CA VAL A 41 -2.12 0.58 12.05
C VAL A 41 -2.53 -0.87 11.89
N GLY A 42 -1.56 -1.73 11.63
CA GLY A 42 -1.84 -3.15 11.43
C GLY A 42 -0.64 -4.07 11.47
N GLU A 43 -0.93 -5.35 11.26
CA GLU A 43 0.04 -6.41 11.08
C GLU A 43 0.07 -6.91 9.65
N TYR A 44 1.27 -7.26 9.22
CA TYR A 44 1.59 -7.52 7.83
C TYR A 44 2.43 -8.79 7.74
N THR A 45 2.18 -9.53 6.67
CA THR A 45 2.98 -10.70 6.28
C THR A 45 3.29 -10.56 4.80
N LEU A 46 4.57 -10.76 4.42
CA LEU A 46 5.00 -10.89 3.03
C LEU A 46 5.59 -12.29 2.86
N MET A 47 5.06 -13.02 1.88
CA MET A 47 5.41 -14.40 1.57
C MET A 47 6.11 -14.47 0.22
N GLY A 48 7.08 -15.36 0.09
CA GLY A 48 7.69 -15.72 -1.19
C GLY A 48 6.74 -16.54 -2.07
N ALA A 49 7.20 -16.86 -3.28
CA ALA A 49 6.48 -17.72 -4.23
C ALA A 49 6.24 -19.15 -3.71
N ASP A 50 6.99 -19.58 -2.69
CA ASP A 50 6.84 -20.87 -2.01
C ASP A 50 5.79 -20.85 -0.88
N GLY A 51 5.22 -19.69 -0.58
CA GLY A 51 4.23 -19.50 0.48
C GLY A 51 4.82 -19.34 1.89
N ASN A 52 6.14 -19.42 2.05
CA ASN A 52 6.82 -19.12 3.32
C ASN A 52 7.06 -17.63 3.45
N ALA A 53 7.36 -17.15 4.66
CA ALA A 53 7.75 -15.75 4.87
C ALA A 53 8.93 -15.37 3.95
N PHE A 54 8.82 -14.21 3.31
CA PHE A 54 9.82 -13.76 2.35
C PHE A 54 11.17 -13.52 3.03
N ALA A 55 12.22 -14.12 2.48
CA ALA A 55 13.59 -13.92 2.93
C ALA A 55 14.32 -12.99 1.96
N SER A 56 14.71 -11.81 2.44
CA SER A 56 15.51 -10.87 1.65
C SER A 56 17.00 -11.17 1.80
N GLN A 57 17.75 -11.01 0.70
CA GLN A 57 19.22 -11.11 0.72
C GLN A 57 19.89 -9.85 1.30
N ASN A 58 19.20 -8.71 1.25
CA ASN A 58 19.77 -7.39 1.59
C ASN A 58 19.02 -6.70 2.74
N TRP A 59 18.05 -7.38 3.35
CA TRP A 59 17.26 -6.90 4.48
C TRP A 59 17.08 -8.03 5.48
N ASN A 60 17.96 -8.09 6.48
CA ASN A 60 18.02 -9.20 7.42
C ASN A 60 17.03 -9.05 8.58
N TYR A 61 15.80 -8.62 8.28
CA TYR A 61 14.71 -8.55 9.25
C TYR A 61 13.50 -9.32 8.69
N PRO A 62 12.77 -10.05 9.55
CA PRO A 62 11.77 -11.02 9.10
C PRO A 62 10.50 -10.33 8.58
N TYR A 63 9.96 -10.88 7.49
CA TYR A 63 8.71 -10.44 6.84
C TYR A 63 7.46 -11.23 7.28
N ASP A 64 7.60 -12.11 8.27
CA ASP A 64 6.52 -13.00 8.73
C ASP A 64 5.41 -12.22 9.46
N HIS A 65 5.77 -11.48 10.51
CA HIS A 65 4.86 -10.64 11.30
C HIS A 65 5.52 -9.30 11.60
N TYR A 66 5.34 -8.34 10.69
CA TYR A 66 5.85 -6.99 10.83
C TYR A 66 4.70 -5.99 10.98
N ALA A 67 4.97 -4.84 11.59
CA ALA A 67 3.97 -3.82 11.82
C ALA A 67 3.98 -2.80 10.70
N GLY A 68 2.83 -2.24 10.36
CA GLY A 68 2.71 -1.18 9.37
C GLY A 68 1.80 -0.06 9.83
N PHE A 69 2.25 1.14 9.51
CA PHE A 69 1.66 2.41 9.91
C PHE A 69 1.48 3.24 8.64
N ILE A 70 0.22 3.43 8.24
CA ILE A 70 -0.15 4.04 6.97
C ILE A 70 -0.95 5.30 7.27
N ALA A 71 -0.42 6.45 6.86
CA ALA A 71 -1.15 7.69 6.86
C ALA A 71 -1.53 8.02 5.42
N LEU A 72 -2.82 8.13 5.14
CA LEU A 72 -3.38 8.35 3.81
C LEU A 72 -4.26 9.59 3.82
N GLU A 73 -3.87 10.61 3.08
CA GLU A 73 -4.66 11.83 2.92
C GLU A 73 -5.35 11.83 1.56
N VAL A 74 -6.59 12.32 1.56
CA VAL A 74 -7.44 12.45 0.37
C VAL A 74 -7.87 13.90 0.33
N GLU A 75 -7.34 14.66 -0.62
CA GLU A 75 -7.62 16.08 -0.78
C GLU A 75 -7.97 16.37 -2.24
N GLY A 76 -9.19 16.87 -2.45
CA GLY A 76 -9.72 17.11 -3.79
C GLY A 76 -9.62 15.84 -4.65
N ASN A 77 -8.92 15.96 -5.77
CA ASN A 77 -8.77 14.89 -6.76
C ASN A 77 -7.52 14.02 -6.55
N ALA A 78 -6.84 14.13 -5.40
CA ALA A 78 -5.57 13.46 -5.16
C ALA A 78 -5.56 12.70 -3.83
N ILE A 79 -4.68 11.69 -3.78
CA ILE A 79 -4.31 11.00 -2.56
C ILE A 79 -2.80 11.07 -2.36
N THR A 80 -2.39 11.22 -1.10
CA THR A 80 -1.00 11.07 -0.68
C THR A 80 -0.93 10.02 0.40
N GLN A 81 0.10 9.19 0.35
CA GLN A 81 0.31 8.11 1.29
C GLN A 81 1.73 8.19 1.84
N ARG A 82 1.84 8.06 3.16
CA ARG A 82 3.08 8.04 3.94
C ARG A 82 3.05 6.84 4.86
N ASN A 83 3.89 5.87 4.56
CA ASN A 83 3.95 4.59 5.27
C ASN A 83 5.25 4.47 6.04
N VAL A 84 5.19 3.81 7.19
CA VAL A 84 6.37 3.21 7.82
C VAL A 84 6.06 1.77 8.19
N PHE A 85 6.99 0.87 7.86
CA PHE A 85 6.92 -0.56 8.16
C PHE A 85 8.03 -0.91 9.13
N LEU A 86 7.66 -1.52 10.25
CA LEU A 86 8.55 -1.83 11.36
C LEU A 86 8.74 -3.34 11.43
N TYR A 87 9.98 -3.77 11.46
CA TYR A 87 10.37 -5.17 11.45
C TYR A 87 11.03 -5.52 12.78
N PRO A 88 10.66 -6.66 13.41
CA PRO A 88 11.26 -7.05 14.67
C PRO A 88 12.72 -7.48 14.50
N PRO A 89 13.47 -7.64 15.60
CA PRO A 89 14.78 -8.29 15.55
C PRO A 89 14.71 -9.67 14.91
N GLN A 90 15.78 -10.05 14.22
CA GLN A 90 15.92 -11.38 13.62
C GLN A 90 16.08 -12.49 14.68
N SER A 91 15.81 -13.74 14.34
CA SER A 91 16.07 -14.87 15.24
C SER A 91 17.56 -15.11 15.45
N ALA A 92 17.94 -15.67 16.60
CA ALA A 92 19.33 -16.01 16.91
C ALA A 92 19.93 -16.97 15.86
N GLU A 93 19.18 -17.98 15.44
CA GLU A 93 19.61 -18.95 14.42
C GLU A 93 19.91 -18.28 13.06
N ALA A 94 19.04 -17.36 12.62
CA ALA A 94 19.28 -16.63 11.37
C ALA A 94 20.47 -15.65 11.50
N CYS A 95 20.69 -15.06 12.68
CA CYS A 95 21.85 -14.21 12.94
C CYS A 95 23.17 -14.98 13.01
N GLU A 96 23.16 -16.24 13.48
CA GLU A 96 24.34 -17.12 13.42
C GLU A 96 24.73 -17.43 11.97
N ALA A 97 23.74 -17.65 11.11
CA ALA A 97 23.97 -17.89 9.69
C ALA A 97 24.41 -16.62 8.93
N ASN A 98 23.80 -15.47 9.25
CA ASN A 98 24.14 -14.17 8.69
C ASN A 98 23.91 -13.05 9.72
N PRO A 99 24.97 -12.50 10.34
CA PRO A 99 24.83 -11.45 11.34
C PRO A 99 24.71 -10.04 10.73
N SER A 100 24.82 -9.90 9.41
CA SER A 100 24.80 -8.59 8.75
C SER A 100 23.40 -7.98 8.82
N VAL A 101 23.32 -6.73 9.24
CA VAL A 101 22.07 -5.94 9.25
C VAL A 101 22.25 -4.66 8.46
N LEU A 102 21.14 -4.05 8.05
CA LEU A 102 21.13 -2.69 7.52
C LEU A 102 20.80 -1.75 8.68
N GLY A 103 21.53 -0.64 8.82
CA GLY A 103 21.35 0.29 9.95
C GLY A 103 22.42 0.15 11.04
N ALA A 104 22.22 0.87 12.15
CA ALA A 104 23.15 0.95 13.27
C ALA A 104 22.98 -0.20 14.28
N GLY A 105 21.92 -1.00 14.16
CA GLY A 105 21.57 -2.06 15.10
C GLY A 105 22.49 -3.28 15.10
N VAL A 106 22.18 -4.22 16.01
CA VAL A 106 22.82 -5.53 16.12
C VAL A 106 21.80 -6.63 15.82
N CYS A 107 22.17 -7.60 14.98
CA CYS A 107 21.31 -8.73 14.64
C CYS A 107 20.81 -9.46 15.89
N GLY A 108 19.52 -9.75 15.94
CA GLY A 108 18.89 -10.46 17.05
C GLY A 108 18.61 -9.62 18.30
N ILE A 109 19.05 -8.36 18.30
CA ILE A 109 18.83 -7.42 19.40
C ILE A 109 17.92 -6.27 18.95
N ASN A 110 18.21 -5.71 17.78
CA ASN A 110 17.49 -4.56 17.25
C ASN A 110 16.67 -4.97 16.02
N GLY A 111 15.45 -4.45 15.92
CA GLY A 111 14.69 -4.39 14.69
C GLY A 111 15.11 -3.20 13.82
N ASN A 112 14.36 -2.93 12.77
CA ASN A 112 14.54 -1.74 11.93
C ASN A 112 13.23 -1.40 11.19
N GLU A 113 13.18 -0.28 10.48
CA GLU A 113 12.02 0.19 9.76
C GLU A 113 12.36 0.68 8.35
N LYS A 114 11.31 0.74 7.52
CA LYS A 114 11.36 1.32 6.17
C LYS A 114 10.22 2.28 5.97
N ILE A 115 10.48 3.34 5.22
CA ILE A 115 9.45 4.24 4.76
C ILE A 115 9.08 3.99 3.29
N PHE A 116 7.83 4.31 2.97
CA PHE A 116 7.34 4.31 1.61
C PHE A 116 6.35 5.45 1.43
N SER A 117 6.43 6.10 0.27
CA SER A 117 5.56 7.20 -0.11
C SER A 117 4.94 6.94 -1.47
N ALA A 118 3.68 7.31 -1.62
CA ALA A 118 3.00 7.33 -2.91
C ALA A 118 2.12 8.58 -3.01
N ALA A 119 1.91 9.03 -4.24
CA ALA A 119 0.95 10.06 -4.58
C ALA A 119 0.25 9.63 -5.86
N GLN A 120 -1.08 9.75 -5.90
CA GLN A 120 -1.88 9.45 -7.08
C GLN A 120 -2.96 10.52 -7.24
N SER A 121 -3.39 10.76 -8.47
CA SER A 121 -4.45 11.71 -8.79
C SER A 121 -5.50 11.06 -9.67
N ALA A 122 -6.71 11.60 -9.64
CA ALA A 122 -7.82 11.13 -10.44
C ALA A 122 -7.49 11.21 -11.94
N VAL A 123 -7.78 10.13 -12.65
CA VAL A 123 -7.64 10.02 -14.11
C VAL A 123 -8.99 9.82 -14.80
N ASP A 124 -10.04 9.59 -14.02
CA ASP A 124 -11.40 9.46 -14.52
C ASP A 124 -12.45 9.96 -13.50
N CYS A 125 -13.71 10.00 -13.95
CA CYS A 125 -14.86 10.46 -13.19
C CYS A 125 -15.46 9.43 -12.23
N SER A 126 -14.94 8.20 -12.26
CA SER A 126 -15.39 7.10 -11.40
C SER A 126 -14.52 6.98 -10.15
N GLY A 127 -13.60 7.92 -9.93
CA GLY A 127 -12.65 7.91 -8.81
C GLY A 127 -11.43 7.03 -9.06
N GLY A 128 -11.16 6.63 -10.30
CA GLY A 128 -9.95 5.92 -10.68
C GLY A 128 -8.72 6.83 -10.60
N LEU A 129 -7.61 6.32 -10.08
CA LEU A 129 -6.37 7.07 -9.83
C LEU A 129 -5.19 6.48 -10.60
N SER A 130 -4.19 7.33 -10.87
CA SER A 130 -2.86 6.91 -11.31
C SER A 130 -1.79 7.81 -10.70
N GLY A 131 -0.57 7.31 -10.60
CA GLY A 131 0.56 8.08 -10.10
C GLY A 131 1.91 7.41 -10.37
N PRO A 132 3.01 8.12 -10.07
CA PRO A 132 4.34 7.58 -10.28
C PRO A 132 4.63 6.40 -9.35
N TYR A 133 5.19 5.34 -9.90
CA TYR A 133 5.77 4.24 -9.14
C TYR A 133 7.09 3.82 -9.79
N MET A 134 8.20 4.01 -9.06
CA MET A 134 9.53 3.73 -9.56
C MET A 134 9.98 2.32 -9.15
N GLN A 135 10.38 1.51 -10.12
CA GLN A 135 10.99 0.20 -9.87
C GLN A 135 12.02 -0.11 -10.96
N PHE A 136 13.15 -0.71 -10.58
CA PHE A 136 14.26 -1.00 -11.50
C PHE A 136 14.81 0.23 -12.24
N GLY A 137 14.74 1.41 -11.62
CA GLY A 137 15.14 2.68 -12.26
C GLY A 137 14.20 3.16 -13.36
N MET A 138 12.99 2.58 -13.47
CA MET A 138 11.97 2.94 -14.45
C MET A 138 10.68 3.34 -13.76
N GLN A 139 9.93 4.27 -14.35
CA GLN A 139 8.56 4.53 -13.93
C GLN A 139 7.65 3.47 -14.55
N LEU A 140 6.87 2.80 -13.70
CA LEU A 140 5.90 1.80 -14.12
C LEU A 140 4.49 2.41 -14.18
N ASP A 141 3.62 1.78 -14.97
CA ASP A 141 2.23 2.20 -15.08
C ASP A 141 1.47 1.75 -13.83
N THR A 142 0.74 2.67 -13.19
CA THR A 142 -0.14 2.35 -12.07
C THR A 142 -1.58 2.70 -12.39
N GLU A 143 -2.49 1.91 -11.85
CA GLU A 143 -3.92 2.14 -11.95
C GLU A 143 -4.57 1.73 -10.62
N THR A 144 -5.41 2.60 -10.07
CA THR A 144 -6.20 2.32 -8.88
C THR A 144 -7.67 2.49 -9.20
N LEU A 145 -8.48 1.47 -8.97
CA LEU A 145 -9.89 1.43 -9.34
C LEU A 145 -10.77 1.21 -8.10
N LEU A 146 -11.95 1.82 -8.08
CA LEU A 146 -13.00 1.48 -7.14
C LEU A 146 -13.82 0.31 -7.70
N LEU A 147 -13.95 -0.75 -6.92
CA LEU A 147 -14.81 -1.89 -7.22
C LEU A 147 -16.04 -1.82 -6.29
N GLY A 148 -16.97 -0.94 -6.62
CA GLY A 148 -18.09 -0.60 -5.74
C GLY A 148 -17.65 0.28 -4.56
N ASP A 149 -18.43 0.27 -3.49
CA ASP A 149 -18.29 1.23 -2.38
C ASP A 149 -17.30 0.78 -1.29
N ASP A 150 -16.82 -0.46 -1.35
CA ASP A 150 -16.09 -1.09 -0.25
C ASP A 150 -14.78 -1.75 -0.68
N THR A 151 -14.39 -1.61 -1.96
CA THR A 151 -13.23 -2.32 -2.49
C THR A 151 -12.39 -1.42 -3.38
N VAL A 152 -11.08 -1.41 -3.16
CA VAL A 152 -10.10 -0.69 -3.97
C VAL A 152 -9.13 -1.69 -4.60
N LEU A 153 -8.87 -1.56 -5.90
CA LEU A 153 -7.96 -2.40 -6.65
C LEU A 153 -6.79 -1.55 -7.16
N TYR A 154 -5.57 -1.81 -6.66
CA TYR A 154 -4.34 -1.20 -7.16
C TYR A 154 -3.57 -2.18 -8.05
N GLN A 155 -3.15 -1.73 -9.22
CA GLN A 155 -2.35 -2.51 -10.16
C GLN A 155 -1.08 -1.77 -10.57
N VAL A 156 -0.02 -2.54 -10.76
CA VAL A 156 1.22 -2.08 -11.40
C VAL A 156 1.45 -2.90 -12.66
N ARG A 157 1.78 -2.23 -13.76
CA ARG A 157 2.08 -2.85 -15.04
C ARG A 157 3.43 -2.39 -15.58
N MET A 158 4.08 -3.28 -16.31
CA MET A 158 5.31 -2.99 -17.05
C MET A 158 5.09 -3.42 -18.49
N ASN A 159 5.12 -2.48 -19.43
CA ASN A 159 4.83 -2.73 -20.85
C ASN A 159 3.49 -3.47 -21.06
N GLY A 160 2.46 -3.05 -20.33
CA GLY A 160 1.12 -3.65 -20.35
C GLY A 160 0.95 -4.96 -19.57
N ALA A 161 2.04 -5.65 -19.21
CA ALA A 161 1.99 -6.89 -18.43
C ALA A 161 1.78 -6.59 -16.93
N LEU A 162 0.90 -7.36 -16.28
CA LEU A 162 0.64 -7.24 -14.84
C LEU A 162 1.88 -7.65 -14.03
N MET A 163 2.35 -6.76 -13.17
CA MET A 163 3.49 -6.97 -12.27
C MET A 163 3.06 -7.11 -10.82
N GLN A 164 2.05 -6.34 -10.41
CA GLN A 164 1.49 -6.39 -9.07
C GLN A 164 0.00 -6.11 -9.12
N ASN A 165 -0.74 -6.78 -8.26
CA ASN A 165 -2.14 -6.49 -7.99
C ASN A 165 -2.34 -6.49 -6.47
N GLN A 166 -2.98 -5.46 -5.93
CA GLN A 166 -3.43 -5.38 -4.54
C GLN A 166 -4.92 -5.08 -4.48
N LEU A 167 -5.64 -5.87 -3.69
CA LEU A 167 -7.04 -5.63 -3.35
C LEU A 167 -7.12 -5.14 -1.90
N THR A 168 -7.84 -4.04 -1.67
CA THR A 168 -8.22 -3.55 -0.34
C THR A 168 -9.71 -3.69 -0.14
N SER A 169 -10.12 -4.28 0.97
CA SER A 169 -11.52 -4.36 1.40
C SER A 169 -11.78 -3.48 2.62
N LEU A 170 -12.83 -2.67 2.55
CA LEU A 170 -13.20 -1.59 3.46
C LEU A 170 -14.65 -1.79 3.97
N PRO A 171 -14.89 -2.71 4.92
CA PRO A 171 -16.22 -3.05 5.44
C PRO A 171 -16.96 -1.90 6.15
N GLY A 172 -16.32 -0.74 6.35
CA GLY A 172 -16.96 0.46 6.90
C GLY A 172 -17.05 0.52 8.43
N ASN A 173 -16.46 -0.45 9.15
CA ASN A 173 -16.41 -0.50 10.61
C ASN A 173 -15.05 -0.05 11.19
N GLY A 174 -14.25 0.69 10.41
CA GLY A 174 -12.90 1.11 10.82
C GLY A 174 -11.83 0.03 10.74
N THR A 175 -12.11 -1.12 10.11
CA THR A 175 -11.08 -2.09 9.73
C THR A 175 -10.87 -2.12 8.23
N ARG A 176 -9.70 -2.55 7.79
CA ARG A 176 -9.45 -2.91 6.40
C ARG A 176 -8.53 -4.11 6.29
N ILE A 177 -8.71 -4.85 5.21
CA ILE A 177 -7.89 -6.00 4.86
C ILE A 177 -7.32 -5.74 3.48
N ARG A 178 -6.04 -6.05 3.29
CA ARG A 178 -5.43 -5.99 1.96
C ARG A 178 -4.71 -7.28 1.66
N THR A 179 -4.79 -7.70 0.41
CA THR A 179 -3.94 -8.75 -0.14
C THR A 179 -3.25 -8.21 -1.38
N ALA A 180 -1.95 -8.43 -1.50
CA ALA A 180 -1.23 -8.12 -2.73
C ALA A 180 -0.47 -9.34 -3.23
N GLN A 181 -0.35 -9.44 -4.54
CA GLN A 181 0.34 -10.51 -5.23
C GLN A 181 1.24 -9.92 -6.32
N GLY A 182 2.46 -10.44 -6.38
CA GLY A 182 3.46 -10.05 -7.35
C GLY A 182 3.64 -11.09 -8.43
N LEU A 183 3.91 -10.62 -9.64
CA LEU A 183 4.32 -11.43 -10.76
C LEU A 183 5.66 -10.92 -11.31
N TYR A 184 6.50 -11.83 -11.73
CA TYR A 184 7.72 -11.53 -12.46
C TYR A 184 7.77 -12.38 -13.74
N ALA A 185 7.82 -11.70 -14.90
CA ALA A 185 7.73 -12.36 -16.20
C ALA A 185 6.53 -13.34 -16.30
N GLY A 186 5.38 -12.96 -15.72
CA GLY A 186 4.16 -13.77 -15.69
C GLY A 186 4.13 -14.90 -14.66
N ASN A 187 5.20 -15.12 -13.90
CA ASN A 187 5.25 -16.14 -12.84
C ASN A 187 4.94 -15.51 -11.48
N PRO A 188 4.22 -16.20 -10.57
CA PRO A 188 4.05 -15.76 -9.19
C PRO A 188 5.40 -15.54 -8.51
N SER A 189 5.57 -14.39 -7.86
CA SER A 189 6.83 -14.03 -7.17
C SER A 189 6.67 -13.84 -5.66
N TYR A 190 5.55 -13.28 -5.22
CA TYR A 190 5.22 -13.10 -3.82
C TYR A 190 3.71 -12.95 -3.61
N ALA A 191 3.28 -13.10 -2.36
CA ALA A 191 1.97 -12.68 -1.89
C ALA A 191 2.06 -12.02 -0.52
N SER A 192 1.07 -11.24 -0.14
CA SER A 192 1.08 -10.49 1.11
C SER A 192 -0.33 -10.33 1.67
N PHE A 193 -0.41 -10.17 3.00
CA PHE A 193 -1.66 -10.05 3.73
C PHE A 193 -1.53 -9.03 4.85
N TYR A 194 -2.39 -8.01 4.79
CA TYR A 194 -2.37 -6.86 5.70
C TYR A 194 -3.71 -6.76 6.43
N ARG A 195 -3.64 -6.59 7.75
CA ARG A 195 -4.82 -6.50 8.64
C ARG A 195 -4.70 -5.23 9.46
N GLU A 196 -5.59 -4.28 9.23
CA GLU A 196 -5.43 -2.93 9.75
C GLU A 196 -6.70 -2.41 10.42
N ARG A 197 -6.50 -1.50 11.37
CA ARG A 197 -7.56 -0.71 12.00
C ARG A 197 -7.24 0.77 11.88
N LYS A 198 -8.29 1.57 11.73
CA LYS A 198 -8.23 3.02 11.70
C LYS A 198 -8.03 3.54 13.13
N VAL A 199 -7.21 4.56 13.28
CA VAL A 199 -6.86 5.18 14.56
C VAL A 199 -6.86 6.71 14.43
N SER A 200 -6.84 7.42 15.56
CA SER A 200 -6.57 8.86 15.51
C SER A 200 -5.10 9.12 15.17
N ARG A 201 -4.77 10.37 14.83
CA ARG A 201 -3.39 10.78 14.57
C ARG A 201 -2.52 10.63 15.82
N GLU A 202 -3.05 11.00 16.98
CA GLU A 202 -2.35 10.91 18.26
C GLU A 202 -2.04 9.44 18.58
N GLU A 203 -3.06 8.58 18.50
CA GLU A 203 -2.91 7.14 18.74
C GLU A 203 -1.92 6.52 17.73
N PHE A 204 -1.92 6.96 16.47
CA PHE A 204 -0.97 6.49 15.47
C PHE A 204 0.49 6.68 15.89
N PHE A 205 0.85 7.88 16.33
CA PHE A 205 2.22 8.18 16.75
C PHE A 205 2.58 7.53 18.10
N GLU A 206 1.62 7.46 19.04
CA GLU A 206 1.80 6.71 20.29
C GLU A 206 2.11 5.23 20.03
N LEU A 207 1.36 4.60 19.13
CA LEU A 207 1.58 3.19 18.76
C LEU A 207 2.86 2.99 17.97
N LEU A 208 3.26 3.95 17.13
CA LEU A 208 4.51 3.90 16.38
C LEU A 208 5.70 3.87 17.34
N ASP A 209 5.74 4.80 18.29
CA ASP A 209 6.81 4.87 19.28
C ASP A 209 6.83 3.65 20.20
N ALA A 210 5.65 3.19 20.62
CA ALA A 210 5.53 1.95 21.41
C ALA A 210 6.08 0.73 20.63
N LYS A 211 5.80 0.63 19.33
CA LYS A 211 6.28 -0.49 18.51
C LYS A 211 7.77 -0.40 18.20
N ARG A 212 8.32 0.81 18.01
CA ARG A 212 9.78 1.04 17.91
C ARG A 212 10.49 0.58 19.17
N ALA A 213 9.95 0.92 20.34
CA ALA A 213 10.49 0.47 21.62
C ALA A 213 10.38 -1.05 21.79
N GLU A 214 9.25 -1.66 21.44
CA GLU A 214 9.03 -3.12 21.48
C GLU A 214 10.04 -3.87 20.60
N TYR A 215 10.29 -3.37 19.39
CA TYR A 215 11.25 -3.96 18.46
C TYR A 215 12.69 -3.49 18.70
N ASN A 216 12.92 -2.66 19.72
CA ASN A 216 14.22 -2.11 20.05
C ASN A 216 14.91 -1.47 18.83
N ILE A 217 14.13 -0.72 18.03
CA ILE A 217 14.63 0.04 16.88
C ILE A 217 15.40 1.24 17.41
N LEU A 218 16.61 1.46 16.89
CA LEU A 218 17.44 2.58 17.31
C LEU A 218 16.94 3.87 16.67
N GLU A 219 16.99 4.97 17.42
CA GLU A 219 16.58 6.30 16.92
C GLU A 219 17.34 6.71 15.65
N ALA A 220 18.60 6.32 15.52
CA ALA A 220 19.43 6.56 14.34
C ALA A 220 18.91 5.86 13.06
N ASP A 221 18.09 4.83 13.21
CA ASP A 221 17.50 4.07 12.10
C ASP A 221 16.06 4.53 11.78
N HIS A 222 15.48 5.45 12.57
CA HIS A 222 14.13 5.96 12.33
C HIS A 222 14.04 6.66 10.97
N CYS A 223 13.12 6.19 10.13
CA CYS A 223 12.91 6.59 8.76
C CYS A 223 14.19 6.58 7.91
N GLY A 224 15.21 5.82 8.31
CA GLY A 224 16.54 5.87 7.69
C GLY A 224 16.60 5.19 6.32
N PHE A 225 15.64 4.32 5.99
CA PHE A 225 15.66 3.49 4.79
C PHE A 225 14.36 3.53 4.00
N ASP A 226 14.47 3.50 2.68
CA ASP A 226 13.34 3.36 1.76
C ASP A 226 12.96 1.89 1.50
N ASN A 227 11.91 1.67 0.72
CA ASN A 227 11.46 0.34 0.34
C ASN A 227 12.48 -0.45 -0.54
N GLY A 228 13.45 0.25 -1.14
CA GLY A 228 14.56 -0.31 -1.92
C GLY A 228 15.80 -0.66 -1.09
N ASN A 229 15.74 -0.53 0.24
CA ASN A 229 16.87 -0.68 1.16
C ASN A 229 17.98 0.39 0.97
N GLN A 230 17.65 1.55 0.39
CA GLN A 230 18.58 2.68 0.27
C GLN A 230 18.33 3.68 1.41
N PRO A 231 19.33 4.50 1.78
CA PRO A 231 19.10 5.64 2.65
C PRO A 231 17.94 6.49 2.13
N SER A 232 17.00 6.86 3.00
CA SER A 232 15.80 7.61 2.62
C SER A 232 16.08 9.07 2.25
N GLU A 233 17.21 9.61 2.74
CA GLU A 233 17.61 11.02 2.63
C GLU A 233 16.62 12.02 3.23
N ILE A 234 15.64 11.54 4.01
CA ILE A 234 14.62 12.38 4.68
C ILE A 234 14.46 11.98 6.15
N SER A 235 14.08 12.95 6.97
CA SER A 235 13.71 12.71 8.37
C SER A 235 12.28 12.17 8.49
N CYS A 236 11.95 11.56 9.64
CA CYS A 236 10.57 11.20 9.92
C CYS A 236 9.62 12.41 9.93
N GLU A 237 10.08 13.58 10.40
CA GLU A 237 9.28 14.81 10.37
C GLU A 237 8.91 15.18 8.93
N GLN A 238 9.88 15.17 8.01
CA GLN A 238 9.65 15.42 6.59
C GLN A 238 8.79 14.34 5.91
N HIS A 239 8.93 13.07 6.33
CA HIS A 239 8.11 12.00 5.79
C HIS A 239 6.63 12.15 6.17
N PHE A 240 6.37 12.53 7.42
CA PHE A 240 5.01 12.68 7.93
C PHE A 240 4.43 14.10 7.81
N SER A 241 5.21 15.09 7.37
CA SER A 241 4.68 16.38 6.92
C SER A 241 3.91 16.15 5.62
N MET A 242 2.59 16.31 5.66
CA MET A 242 1.70 16.20 4.51
C MET A 242 1.42 17.57 3.88
N ASP A 243 2.45 18.41 3.82
CA ASP A 243 2.38 19.75 3.20
C ASP A 243 2.62 19.69 1.69
#